data_AF-A0A9R0ZY64-F1
#
_entry.id   AF-A0A9R0ZY64-F1
#
_cell.length_a   1.000
_cell.length_b   1.000
_cell.length_c   1.000
_cell.angle_alpha   90.00
_cell.angle_beta   90.00
_cell.angle_gamma   90.00
#
_symmetry.space_group_name_H-M   'P 1'
#
loop_
_entity.id
_entity.type
_entity.pdbx_description
1 polymer ?
#
loop_
_entity_poly.entity_id
_entity_poly.type
_entity_poly.pdbx_seq_one_letter_code
_entity_poly.pdbx_strand_id
1 'polypeptide(L)'
;MVIRFRPRKWITLAHCASPSQWTLLNVTTGAHTNIDFPDLDAHHYLGTADGLLVLGHKRTNIIHLLHPFIGKTTEFPSHYAPSTLNRSLRVNLSAINGAGTDDSTILSTLVISLRNGLRQFICAKPSDKLWAFVQAINQHSASIVDKVRGHSPLTFGGRCYFTTSDSMIIALDLTPGVEPHMVCLLDKDPWLVNHQETIIYSYLVRSHDRMLMLRYLFGMNLLREGGFNEEDIFMCQDCPSLVEVLEVDLPRRRLVTQHGIGSRCAAFVGASHTVMVSTEKFPRIISNAVYLNYFMQGLFRHFGAYCFEDKTAISARNFQDRRIGKNSPCACHWELEDYLMCDVEKGYHM
;
A
#
# COMPACT_ATOMS: atom_id res chain seq x y z
N MET A 1 7.10 17.28 -22.26
CA MET A 1 7.71 17.40 -20.92
C MET A 1 6.94 16.52 -19.94
N VAL A 2 7.50 15.38 -19.56
CA VAL A 2 6.93 14.44 -18.58
C VAL A 2 7.21 15.01 -17.20
N ILE A 3 6.19 15.14 -16.35
CA ILE A 3 6.36 15.72 -15.02
C ILE A 3 7.18 14.73 -14.19
N ARG A 4 8.43 15.08 -13.88
CA ARG A 4 9.29 14.30 -12.98
C ARG A 4 9.12 14.68 -11.52
N PHE A 5 8.47 15.80 -11.21
CA PHE A 5 8.15 16.15 -9.83
C PHE A 5 6.94 15.35 -9.36
N ARG A 6 7.11 14.62 -8.27
CA ARG A 6 6.10 13.75 -7.68
C ARG A 6 5.87 14.20 -6.25
N PRO A 7 4.64 14.58 -5.86
CA PRO A 7 4.37 15.08 -4.51
C PRO A 7 4.27 13.93 -3.50
N ARG A 8 5.35 13.14 -3.36
CA ARG A 8 5.42 11.86 -2.60
C ARG A 8 5.06 11.95 -1.12
N LYS A 9 5.10 13.15 -0.55
CA LYS A 9 4.77 13.42 0.85
C LYS A 9 3.33 13.88 1.05
N TRP A 10 2.54 13.96 -0.02
CA TRP A 10 1.16 14.41 0.03
C TRP A 10 0.22 13.22 -0.14
N ILE A 11 -0.74 13.12 0.77
CA ILE A 11 -1.83 12.15 0.72
C ILE A 11 -3.16 12.88 0.62
N THR A 12 -4.17 12.21 0.06
CA THR A 12 -5.54 12.71 0.03
C THR A 12 -6.27 12.29 1.30
N LEU A 13 -6.97 13.23 1.93
CA LEU A 13 -7.94 12.99 2.99
C LEU A 13 -9.35 12.97 2.35
N ALA A 14 -9.89 11.78 2.12
CA ALA A 14 -11.18 11.55 1.48
C ALA A 14 -12.38 11.95 2.37
N HIS A 15 -12.22 12.01 3.70
CA HIS A 15 -13.31 12.30 4.65
C HIS A 15 -13.86 13.74 4.57
N CYS A 16 -13.04 14.72 4.18
CA CYS A 16 -13.44 16.13 4.07
C CYS A 16 -14.08 16.49 2.74
N ALA A 17 -14.15 15.55 1.81
CA ALA A 17 -14.45 15.86 0.45
C ALA A 17 -15.96 15.83 0.16
N SER A 18 -16.54 16.99 -0.12
CA SER A 18 -17.56 17.04 -1.17
C SER A 18 -16.97 16.34 -2.40
N PRO A 19 -17.72 15.57 -3.20
CA PRO A 19 -17.18 14.89 -4.38
C PRO A 19 -16.38 15.83 -5.32
N SER A 20 -16.62 17.15 -5.22
CA SER A 20 -15.94 18.25 -5.91
C SER A 20 -14.69 18.84 -5.25
N GLN A 21 -14.42 18.65 -3.95
CA GLN A 21 -13.31 19.30 -3.23
C GLN A 21 -12.53 18.30 -2.39
N TRP A 22 -11.24 18.09 -2.63
CA TRP A 22 -10.44 17.12 -1.86
C TRP A 22 -9.36 17.81 -1.06
N THR A 23 -9.12 17.37 0.18
CA THR A 23 -8.04 17.91 1.02
C THR A 23 -6.77 17.06 0.84
N LEU A 24 -5.65 17.70 0.55
CA LEU A 24 -4.33 17.10 0.54
C LEU A 24 -3.61 17.46 1.82
N LEU A 25 -2.90 16.50 2.40
CA LEU A 25 -2.09 16.68 3.59
C LEU A 25 -0.65 16.22 3.33
N ASN A 26 0.29 17.05 3.73
CA ASN A 26 1.70 16.71 3.75
C ASN A 26 2.06 15.98 5.04
N VAL A 27 2.37 14.69 4.94
CA VAL A 27 2.58 13.81 6.10
C VAL A 27 3.86 14.09 6.88
N THR A 28 4.76 14.92 6.36
CA THR A 28 5.99 15.32 7.04
C THR A 28 5.86 16.69 7.72
N THR A 29 5.14 17.62 7.09
CA THR A 29 5.09 19.02 7.54
C THR A 29 3.78 19.41 8.20
N GLY A 30 2.71 18.63 8.02
CA GLY A 30 1.36 18.98 8.45
C GLY A 30 0.67 20.02 7.55
N ALA A 31 1.36 20.54 6.52
CA ALA A 31 0.77 21.47 5.58
C ALA A 31 -0.40 20.81 4.84
N HIS A 32 -1.51 21.53 4.67
CA HIS A 32 -2.68 21.04 3.96
C HIS A 32 -3.16 22.05 2.93
N THR A 33 -3.85 21.56 1.91
CA THR A 33 -4.52 22.41 0.92
C THR A 33 -5.75 21.70 0.38
N ASN A 34 -6.78 22.46 0.02
CA ASN A 34 -7.90 21.93 -0.73
C ASN A 34 -7.60 22.04 -2.23
N ILE A 35 -7.98 21.02 -2.97
CA ILE A 35 -7.98 21.02 -4.43
C ILE A 35 -9.42 20.96 -4.90
N ASP A 36 -9.75 21.84 -5.84
CA ASP A 36 -11.01 21.85 -6.55
C ASP A 36 -10.68 21.76 -8.04
N PHE A 37 -11.15 20.69 -8.67
CA PHE A 37 -11.06 20.53 -10.12
C PHE A 37 -12.46 20.20 -10.64
N PRO A 38 -12.94 20.93 -11.67
CA PRO A 38 -14.33 20.86 -12.11
C PRO A 38 -14.78 19.46 -12.58
N ASP A 39 -13.83 18.59 -12.96
CA ASP A 39 -14.12 17.25 -13.46
C ASP A 39 -14.08 16.14 -12.38
N LEU A 40 -13.77 16.44 -11.11
CA LEU A 40 -13.65 15.41 -10.06
C LEU A 40 -14.98 14.68 -9.80
N ASP A 41 -16.11 15.37 -9.95
CA ASP A 41 -17.43 14.79 -9.80
C ASP A 41 -17.72 13.67 -10.81
N ALA A 42 -17.05 13.68 -11.97
CA ALA A 42 -17.15 12.62 -12.96
C ALA A 42 -16.28 11.39 -12.64
N HIS A 43 -15.50 11.43 -11.55
CA HIS A 43 -14.48 10.43 -11.22
C HIS A 43 -14.69 9.77 -9.85
N HIS A 44 -14.29 8.50 -9.77
CA HIS A 44 -14.01 7.81 -8.52
C HIS A 44 -12.55 8.02 -8.16
N TYR A 45 -12.26 8.38 -6.91
CA TYR A 45 -10.93 8.24 -6.37
C TYR A 45 -10.61 6.74 -6.19
N LEU A 46 -9.46 6.29 -6.68
CA LEU A 46 -9.05 4.89 -6.66
C LEU A 46 -7.83 4.63 -5.76
N GLY A 47 -7.10 5.68 -5.37
CA GLY A 47 -5.88 5.60 -4.57
C GLY A 47 -4.82 6.61 -5.02
N THR A 48 -3.60 6.45 -4.50
CA THR A 48 -2.44 7.23 -4.95
C THR A 48 -1.37 6.34 -5.56
N ALA A 49 -0.57 6.91 -6.45
CA ALA A 49 0.63 6.30 -6.99
C ALA A 49 1.76 7.34 -7.01
N ASP A 50 2.75 7.17 -6.13
CA ASP A 50 3.88 8.10 -5.98
C ASP A 50 3.47 9.57 -5.76
N GLY A 51 2.40 9.79 -4.96
CA GLY A 51 1.82 11.12 -4.68
C GLY A 51 0.85 11.64 -5.74
N LEU A 52 0.68 10.94 -6.87
CA LEU A 52 -0.32 11.29 -7.87
C LEU A 52 -1.66 10.60 -7.57
N LEU A 53 -2.75 11.25 -7.97
CA LEU A 53 -4.09 10.74 -7.75
C LEU A 53 -4.47 9.78 -8.86
N VAL A 54 -4.89 8.57 -8.50
CA VAL A 54 -5.42 7.57 -9.43
C VAL A 54 -6.93 7.71 -9.44
N LEU A 55 -7.47 8.08 -10.58
CA LEU A 55 -8.89 8.40 -10.78
C LEU A 55 -9.50 7.44 -11.79
N GLY A 56 -10.75 7.03 -11.58
CA GLY A 56 -11.51 6.23 -12.53
C GLY A 56 -12.74 6.98 -12.99
N HIS A 57 -12.88 7.25 -14.27
CA HIS A 57 -14.04 7.96 -14.80
C HIS A 57 -15.30 7.10 -14.69
N LYS A 58 -16.35 7.62 -14.01
CA LYS A 58 -17.55 6.88 -13.60
C LYS A 58 -18.31 6.23 -14.75
N ARG A 59 -18.30 6.85 -15.94
CA ARG A 59 -19.06 6.38 -17.12
C ARG A 59 -18.26 5.48 -18.05
N THR A 60 -16.96 5.74 -18.19
CA THR A 60 -16.12 5.10 -19.22
C THR A 60 -15.17 4.05 -18.67
N ASN A 61 -14.96 4.02 -17.35
CA ASN A 61 -13.95 3.22 -16.65
C ASN A 61 -12.50 3.51 -17.12
N ILE A 62 -12.29 4.66 -17.76
CA ILE A 62 -10.95 5.13 -18.11
C ILE A 62 -10.23 5.53 -16.82
N ILE A 63 -8.96 5.16 -16.72
CA ILE A 63 -8.13 5.50 -15.57
C ILE A 63 -7.30 6.73 -15.92
N HIS A 64 -7.32 7.70 -15.03
CA HIS A 64 -6.57 8.94 -15.12
C HIS A 64 -5.58 9.02 -13.97
N LEU A 65 -4.37 9.49 -14.28
CA LEU A 65 -3.38 9.85 -13.28
C LEU A 65 -3.28 11.37 -13.25
N LEU A 66 -3.71 11.98 -12.14
CA LEU A 66 -3.80 13.43 -11.97
C LEU A 66 -2.66 13.92 -11.06
N HIS A 67 -1.97 14.97 -11.50
CA HIS A 67 -1.05 15.71 -10.65
C HIS A 67 -1.82 16.76 -9.83
N PRO A 68 -1.90 16.61 -8.49
CA PRO A 68 -2.82 17.38 -7.67
C PRO A 68 -2.58 18.91 -7.68
N PHE A 69 -1.34 19.37 -7.86
CA PHE A 69 -1.02 20.80 -7.77
C PHE A 69 -1.03 21.56 -9.11
N ILE A 70 -0.99 20.86 -10.24
CA ILE A 70 -0.88 21.49 -11.56
C ILE A 70 -2.01 21.08 -12.49
N GLY A 71 -2.92 20.21 -12.04
CA GLY A 71 -4.08 19.78 -12.82
C GLY A 71 -3.76 18.92 -14.04
N LYS A 72 -2.49 18.52 -14.26
CA LYS A 72 -2.14 17.72 -15.43
C LYS A 72 -2.63 16.29 -15.26
N THR A 73 -3.41 15.83 -16.21
CA THR A 73 -3.95 14.48 -16.28
C THR A 73 -3.22 13.66 -17.33
N THR A 74 -2.98 12.39 -17.03
CA THR A 74 -2.51 11.38 -17.99
C THR A 74 -3.54 10.27 -18.08
N GLU A 75 -3.99 9.95 -19.28
CA GLU A 75 -4.98 8.91 -19.55
C GLU A 75 -4.33 7.54 -19.78
N PHE A 76 -4.98 6.50 -19.28
CA PHE A 76 -4.61 5.09 -19.43
C PHE A 76 -5.78 4.28 -20.03
N PRO A 77 -5.49 3.11 -20.63
CA PRO A 77 -6.51 2.29 -21.29
C PRO A 77 -7.73 1.97 -20.41
N SER A 78 -8.87 1.67 -21.03
CA SER A 78 -10.04 1.08 -20.34
C SER A 78 -10.15 -0.44 -20.53
N HIS A 79 -9.28 -1.03 -21.35
CA HIS A 79 -9.35 -2.42 -21.82
C HIS A 79 -8.03 -3.18 -21.59
N TYR A 80 -8.13 -4.49 -21.37
CA TYR A 80 -6.98 -5.37 -21.28
C TYR A 80 -6.55 -5.90 -22.64
N ALA A 81 -5.26 -6.19 -22.78
CA ALA A 81 -4.78 -7.08 -23.83
C ALA A 81 -5.51 -8.43 -23.71
N PRO A 82 -5.81 -9.12 -24.83
CA PRO A 82 -6.35 -10.47 -24.76
C PRO A 82 -5.39 -11.34 -23.96
N SER A 83 -5.85 -11.94 -22.85
CA SER A 83 -5.07 -13.00 -22.23
C SER A 83 -5.02 -14.20 -23.18
N THR A 84 -4.08 -15.13 -22.96
CA THR A 84 -4.08 -16.44 -23.63
C THR A 84 -5.39 -17.23 -23.46
N LEU A 85 -6.29 -16.77 -22.57
CA LEU A 85 -7.66 -17.27 -22.38
C LEU A 85 -8.73 -16.58 -23.25
N ASN A 86 -8.34 -15.78 -24.26
CA ASN A 86 -9.16 -15.35 -25.39
C ASN A 86 -10.39 -14.47 -25.08
N ARG A 87 -10.31 -13.54 -24.11
CA ARG A 87 -11.30 -12.44 -23.97
C ARG A 87 -10.64 -11.12 -23.61
N SER A 88 -10.90 -10.08 -24.41
CA SER A 88 -10.68 -8.69 -24.00
C SER A 88 -11.71 -8.33 -22.93
N LEU A 89 -11.26 -8.08 -21.71
CA LEU A 89 -12.10 -7.67 -20.59
C LEU A 89 -11.94 -6.15 -20.34
N ARG A 90 -12.97 -5.52 -19.78
CA ARG A 90 -12.89 -4.13 -19.31
C ARG A 90 -12.27 -4.08 -17.92
N VAL A 91 -11.54 -3.00 -17.61
CA VAL A 91 -11.08 -2.76 -16.25
C VAL A 91 -12.29 -2.56 -15.34
N ASN A 92 -12.37 -3.40 -14.31
CA ASN A 92 -13.34 -3.21 -13.23
C ASN A 92 -12.72 -2.31 -12.17
N LEU A 93 -13.16 -1.05 -12.09
CA LEU A 93 -12.69 -0.09 -11.08
C LEU A 93 -12.93 -0.62 -9.65
N SER A 94 -14.01 -1.37 -9.46
CA SER A 94 -14.35 -2.04 -8.19
C SER A 94 -13.42 -3.21 -7.86
N ALA A 95 -12.43 -3.51 -8.69
CA ALA A 95 -11.43 -4.54 -8.45
C ALA A 95 -10.03 -3.92 -8.24
N ILE A 96 -9.89 -2.60 -8.19
CA ILE A 96 -8.61 -1.96 -7.94
C ILE A 96 -8.30 -2.01 -6.44
N ASN A 97 -7.13 -2.54 -6.11
CA ASN A 97 -6.66 -2.66 -4.73
C ASN A 97 -5.62 -1.59 -4.40
N GLY A 98 -4.68 -1.34 -5.31
CA GLY A 98 -3.72 -0.26 -5.16
C GLY A 98 -2.91 0.01 -6.41
N ALA A 99 -2.06 1.04 -6.34
CA ALA A 99 -1.32 1.50 -7.50
C ALA A 99 0.10 1.94 -7.14
N GLY A 100 0.98 1.87 -8.11
CA GLY A 100 2.34 2.39 -8.04
C GLY A 100 2.80 2.82 -9.44
N THR A 101 3.89 3.56 -9.49
CA THR A 101 4.58 3.90 -10.74
C THR A 101 5.96 3.26 -10.81
N ASP A 102 6.37 2.92 -12.03
CA ASP A 102 7.71 2.45 -12.35
C ASP A 102 8.33 3.33 -13.46
N ASP A 103 9.48 3.92 -13.17
CA ASP A 103 10.21 4.85 -14.04
C ASP A 103 11.44 4.17 -14.70
N SER A 104 11.51 2.84 -14.70
CA SER A 104 12.61 2.09 -15.34
C SER A 104 12.64 2.21 -16.87
N THR A 105 11.58 2.75 -17.48
CA THR A 105 11.50 3.01 -18.93
C THR A 105 11.38 4.52 -19.21
N ILE A 106 11.55 4.91 -20.47
CA ILE A 106 11.49 6.33 -20.90
C ILE A 106 10.20 7.03 -20.44
N LEU A 107 9.07 6.30 -20.43
CA LEU A 107 7.80 6.77 -19.90
C LEU A 107 7.49 6.04 -18.60
N SER A 108 7.07 6.78 -17.57
CA SER A 108 6.58 6.21 -16.32
C SER A 108 5.43 5.24 -16.61
N THR A 109 5.56 4.01 -16.14
CA THR A 109 4.53 2.97 -16.27
C THR A 109 3.66 3.00 -15.02
N LEU A 110 2.34 3.04 -15.19
CA LEU A 110 1.40 2.88 -14.10
C LEU A 110 1.17 1.39 -13.87
N VAL A 111 1.29 0.96 -12.62
CA VAL A 111 1.08 -0.43 -12.19
C VAL A 111 -0.12 -0.46 -11.24
N ILE A 112 -1.05 -1.38 -11.48
CA ILE A 112 -2.26 -1.54 -10.68
C ILE A 112 -2.33 -2.96 -10.14
N SER A 113 -2.57 -3.07 -8.84
CA SER A 113 -2.87 -4.32 -8.13
C SER A 113 -4.39 -4.54 -8.10
N LEU A 114 -4.85 -5.74 -8.47
CA LEU A 114 -6.28 -6.09 -8.53
C LEU A 114 -6.72 -7.04 -7.40
N ARG A 115 -7.95 -6.87 -6.89
CA ARG A 115 -8.61 -7.71 -5.86
C ARG A 115 -9.56 -8.78 -6.45
N ASN A 116 -10.26 -9.51 -5.56
CA ASN A 116 -11.37 -10.43 -5.86
C ASN A 116 -11.02 -11.65 -6.74
N GLY A 117 -9.94 -12.34 -6.40
CA GLY A 117 -9.58 -13.60 -7.07
C GLY A 117 -8.93 -13.44 -8.43
N LEU A 118 -8.89 -12.21 -8.98
CA LEU A 118 -8.12 -11.89 -10.19
C LEU A 118 -6.61 -12.02 -9.96
N ARG A 119 -6.13 -11.83 -8.71
CA ARG A 119 -4.75 -12.10 -8.24
C ARG A 119 -3.66 -11.74 -9.27
N GLN A 120 -3.81 -10.57 -9.89
CA GLN A 120 -3.02 -10.13 -11.05
C GLN A 120 -2.61 -8.67 -10.89
N PHE A 121 -1.48 -8.35 -11.49
CA PHE A 121 -1.00 -7.00 -11.70
C PHE A 121 -1.15 -6.67 -13.16
N ILE A 122 -1.52 -5.43 -13.42
CA ILE A 122 -1.64 -4.90 -14.76
C ILE A 122 -0.78 -3.65 -14.84
N CYS A 123 -0.21 -3.40 -16.01
CA CYS A 123 0.58 -2.21 -16.23
C CYS A 123 0.31 -1.62 -17.60
N ALA A 124 0.50 -0.31 -17.70
CA ALA A 124 0.40 0.43 -18.95
C ALA A 124 1.27 1.68 -18.89
N LYS A 125 1.77 2.09 -20.05
CA LYS A 125 2.42 3.37 -20.26
C LYS A 125 1.39 4.41 -20.74
N PRO A 126 1.69 5.70 -20.57
CA PRO A 126 0.96 6.76 -21.26
C PRO A 126 0.91 6.45 -22.76
N SER A 127 -0.29 6.56 -23.35
CA SER A 127 -0.56 6.28 -24.77
C SER A 127 -0.64 4.81 -25.19
N ASP A 128 -0.46 3.85 -24.28
CA ASP A 128 -0.82 2.47 -24.57
C ASP A 128 -2.32 2.38 -24.89
N LYS A 129 -2.70 1.45 -25.77
CA LYS A 129 -4.12 1.20 -26.11
C LYS A 129 -4.77 0.15 -25.19
N LEU A 130 -3.95 -0.68 -24.55
CA LEU A 130 -4.38 -1.84 -23.77
C LEU A 130 -3.50 -1.98 -22.53
N TRP A 131 -4.08 -2.43 -21.42
CA TRP A 131 -3.32 -2.87 -20.25
C TRP A 131 -2.61 -4.18 -20.56
N ALA A 132 -1.33 -4.27 -20.21
CA ALA A 132 -0.58 -5.51 -20.22
C ALA A 132 -0.76 -6.26 -18.89
N PHE A 133 -0.98 -7.58 -18.97
CA PHE A 133 -0.91 -8.44 -17.79
C PHE A 133 0.55 -8.63 -17.39
N VAL A 134 0.80 -8.55 -16.09
CA VAL A 134 2.11 -8.87 -15.52
C VAL A 134 2.13 -10.36 -15.18
N GLN A 135 3.04 -11.10 -15.80
CA GLN A 135 3.23 -12.51 -15.49
C GLN A 135 3.81 -12.67 -14.07
N ALA A 136 3.27 -13.64 -13.33
CA ALA A 136 3.80 -13.99 -12.00
C ALA A 136 5.12 -14.77 -12.11
N ILE A 137 5.91 -14.77 -11.04
CA ILE A 137 7.11 -15.62 -10.92
C ILE A 137 6.68 -17.09 -11.08
N ASN A 138 7.43 -17.86 -11.90
CA ASN A 138 7.13 -19.24 -12.30
C ASN A 138 6.45 -20.10 -11.21
N GLN A 139 5.21 -20.53 -11.50
CA GLN A 139 4.26 -21.12 -10.55
C GLN A 139 4.44 -22.63 -10.30
N HIS A 140 5.64 -23.21 -10.42
CA HIS A 140 5.80 -24.68 -10.40
C HIS A 140 5.75 -25.33 -9.00
N SER A 141 5.50 -24.57 -7.93
CA SER A 141 5.38 -25.17 -6.58
C SER A 141 4.41 -24.44 -5.63
N ALA A 142 3.59 -23.50 -6.13
CA ALA A 142 2.77 -22.66 -5.27
C ALA A 142 1.38 -23.30 -5.04
N SER A 143 1.09 -23.67 -3.80
CA SER A 143 -0.24 -24.06 -3.34
C SER A 143 -1.28 -22.98 -3.68
N ILE A 144 -2.58 -23.31 -3.63
CA ILE A 144 -3.69 -22.35 -3.80
C ILE A 144 -3.60 -21.16 -2.81
N VAL A 145 -2.80 -21.29 -1.75
CA VAL A 145 -2.53 -20.31 -0.70
C VAL A 145 -1.28 -19.44 -1.02
N ASP A 146 -0.32 -19.95 -1.81
CA ASP A 146 1.00 -19.35 -2.11
C ASP A 146 1.00 -18.35 -3.27
N LYS A 147 -0.17 -18.03 -3.84
CA LYS A 147 -0.26 -17.09 -4.96
C LYS A 147 0.03 -15.68 -4.45
N VAL A 148 1.21 -15.16 -4.79
CA VAL A 148 1.68 -13.76 -4.71
C VAL A 148 0.50 -12.82 -4.44
N ARG A 149 0.17 -12.66 -3.15
CA ARG A 149 -0.68 -11.57 -2.74
C ARG A 149 0.26 -10.38 -2.69
N GLY A 150 0.50 -9.74 -3.83
CA GLY A 150 1.27 -8.51 -3.82
C GLY A 150 0.43 -7.45 -3.12
N HIS A 151 0.63 -7.40 -1.80
CA HIS A 151 0.14 -6.36 -0.93
C HIS A 151 1.14 -5.20 -1.02
N SER A 152 0.66 -3.98 -0.77
CA SER A 152 1.53 -2.81 -0.61
C SER A 152 2.42 -2.46 -1.83
N PRO A 153 1.85 -2.17 -3.03
CA PRO A 153 2.62 -1.48 -4.08
C PRO A 153 3.36 -0.28 -3.49
N LEU A 154 4.68 -0.31 -3.57
CA LEU A 154 5.53 0.80 -3.13
C LEU A 154 6.38 1.29 -4.29
N THR A 155 6.19 2.55 -4.67
CA THR A 155 7.13 3.24 -5.55
C THR A 155 8.30 3.76 -4.74
N PHE A 156 9.50 3.25 -5.04
CA PHE A 156 10.73 3.62 -4.37
C PHE A 156 11.88 3.64 -5.37
N GLY A 157 12.79 4.62 -5.30
CA GLY A 157 13.93 4.69 -6.23
C GLY A 157 13.59 4.68 -7.73
N GLY A 158 12.35 5.03 -8.12
CA GLY A 158 11.90 4.96 -9.52
C GLY A 158 11.45 3.56 -9.97
N ARG A 159 11.28 2.60 -9.06
CA ARG A 159 10.72 1.28 -9.37
C ARG A 159 9.51 0.97 -8.49
N CYS A 160 8.65 0.09 -8.96
CA CYS A 160 7.52 -0.41 -8.19
C CYS A 160 7.87 -1.77 -7.55
N TYR A 161 7.77 -1.84 -6.23
CA TYR A 161 8.05 -3.03 -5.42
C TYR A 161 6.77 -3.56 -4.77
N PHE A 162 6.77 -4.85 -4.48
CA PHE A 162 5.68 -5.53 -3.80
C PHE A 162 6.23 -6.57 -2.84
N THR A 163 5.41 -6.96 -1.88
CA THR A 163 5.68 -8.07 -0.96
C THR A 163 4.71 -9.21 -1.15
N THR A 164 5.19 -10.44 -0.98
CA THR A 164 4.33 -11.64 -0.92
C THR A 164 3.93 -11.94 0.53
N SER A 165 3.00 -12.89 0.70
CA SER A 165 2.69 -13.46 2.03
C SER A 165 3.92 -14.09 2.70
N ASP A 166 4.86 -14.60 1.91
CA ASP A 166 6.07 -15.26 2.39
C ASP A 166 7.24 -14.27 2.56
N SER A 167 6.92 -12.97 2.62
CA SER A 167 7.89 -11.88 2.80
C SER A 167 8.94 -11.76 1.69
N MET A 168 8.70 -12.31 0.50
CA MET A 168 9.55 -12.05 -0.66
C MET A 168 9.39 -10.60 -1.10
N ILE A 169 10.46 -10.03 -1.65
CA ILE A 169 10.40 -8.72 -2.30
C ILE A 169 10.54 -8.94 -3.80
N ILE A 170 9.53 -8.47 -4.51
CA ILE A 170 9.43 -8.61 -5.96
C ILE A 170 9.32 -7.23 -6.61
N ALA A 171 9.84 -7.10 -7.81
CA ALA A 171 9.71 -5.92 -8.63
C ALA A 171 9.23 -6.28 -10.03
N LEU A 172 8.79 -5.27 -10.78
CA LEU A 172 8.41 -5.42 -12.18
C LEU A 172 9.65 -5.36 -13.07
N ASP A 173 9.77 -6.31 -14.00
CA ASP A 173 10.66 -6.21 -15.14
C ASP A 173 9.87 -5.71 -16.36
N LEU A 174 10.33 -4.58 -16.90
CA LEU A 174 9.74 -3.87 -18.04
C LEU A 174 10.71 -3.82 -19.24
N THR A 175 11.64 -4.76 -19.31
CA THR A 175 12.63 -4.84 -20.39
C THR A 175 11.93 -4.83 -21.75
N PRO A 176 12.27 -3.88 -22.65
CA PRO A 176 11.65 -3.79 -23.97
C PRO A 176 11.77 -5.10 -24.76
N GLY A 177 10.66 -5.53 -25.38
CA GLY A 177 10.61 -6.76 -26.17
C GLY A 177 10.34 -8.04 -25.37
N VAL A 178 10.28 -7.95 -24.03
CA VAL A 178 9.84 -9.04 -23.16
C VAL A 178 8.48 -8.70 -22.58
N GLU A 179 7.61 -9.69 -22.39
CA GLU A 179 6.35 -9.47 -21.69
C GLU A 179 6.60 -9.02 -20.24
N PRO A 180 5.85 -8.02 -19.72
CA PRO A 180 5.99 -7.58 -18.34
C PRO A 180 5.82 -8.75 -17.37
N HIS A 181 6.78 -8.93 -16.48
CA HIS A 181 6.76 -10.03 -15.52
C HIS A 181 7.41 -9.62 -14.21
N MET A 182 7.08 -10.36 -13.16
CA MET A 182 7.67 -10.16 -11.84
C MET A 182 9.03 -10.84 -11.74
N VAL A 183 9.96 -10.15 -11.08
CA VAL A 183 11.27 -10.68 -10.71
C VAL A 183 11.43 -10.67 -9.20
N CYS A 184 11.87 -11.81 -8.65
CA CYS A 184 12.23 -11.92 -7.24
C CYS A 184 13.57 -11.22 -7.00
N LEU A 185 13.58 -10.24 -6.10
CA LEU A 185 14.79 -9.51 -5.69
C LEU A 185 15.34 -10.01 -4.37
N LEU A 186 14.45 -10.43 -3.47
CA LEU A 186 14.77 -11.02 -2.18
C LEU A 186 13.81 -12.19 -1.96
N ASP A 187 14.37 -13.38 -1.80
CA ASP A 187 13.62 -14.61 -1.61
C ASP A 187 13.09 -14.72 -0.18
N LYS A 188 12.20 -15.69 0.05
CA LYS A 188 11.58 -15.96 1.35
C LYS A 188 12.63 -16.10 2.44
N ASP A 189 12.30 -15.55 3.60
CA ASP A 189 13.10 -15.69 4.80
C ASP A 189 13.15 -17.20 5.18
N PRO A 190 14.33 -17.86 5.15
CA PRO A 190 14.42 -19.29 5.40
C PRO A 190 13.83 -19.71 6.75
N TRP A 191 13.88 -18.81 7.74
CA TRP A 191 13.29 -19.02 9.06
C TRP A 191 11.77 -19.18 9.02
N LEU A 192 11.08 -18.52 8.07
CA LEU A 192 9.62 -18.57 7.95
C LEU A 192 9.10 -19.80 7.20
N VAL A 193 9.96 -20.51 6.46
CA VAL A 193 9.57 -21.63 5.59
C VAL A 193 8.97 -22.82 6.36
N ASN A 194 9.26 -22.93 7.67
CA ASN A 194 8.87 -24.08 8.49
C ASN A 194 7.59 -23.86 9.33
N HIS A 195 6.94 -22.69 9.24
CA HIS A 195 5.81 -22.35 10.11
C HIS A 195 4.46 -22.41 9.37
N GLN A 196 4.03 -23.61 8.93
CA GLN A 196 2.81 -23.82 8.13
C GLN A 196 1.49 -23.31 8.76
N GLU A 197 1.47 -22.96 10.05
CA GLU A 197 0.28 -22.37 10.72
C GLU A 197 0.52 -20.94 11.24
N THR A 198 1.64 -20.30 10.87
CA THR A 198 1.85 -18.86 11.15
C THR A 198 1.35 -18.06 9.97
N ILE A 199 0.44 -17.13 10.25
CA ILE A 199 -0.07 -16.21 9.22
C ILE A 199 0.84 -14.99 9.20
N ILE A 200 1.32 -14.65 8.00
CA ILE A 200 2.28 -13.57 7.79
C ILE A 200 1.65 -12.50 6.88
N TYR A 201 1.78 -11.24 7.27
CA TYR A 201 1.47 -10.09 6.43
C TYR A 201 2.65 -9.14 6.38
N SER A 202 3.14 -8.89 5.17
CA SER A 202 4.30 -8.03 4.94
C SER A 202 3.90 -6.84 4.08
N TYR A 203 4.26 -5.64 4.54
CA TYR A 203 3.98 -4.38 3.86
C TYR A 203 5.25 -3.57 3.69
N LEU A 204 5.47 -3.02 2.50
CA LEU A 204 6.57 -2.10 2.26
C LEU A 204 6.14 -0.68 2.60
N VAL A 205 6.96 0.04 3.35
CA VAL A 205 6.76 1.45 3.67
C VAL A 205 8.00 2.25 3.33
N ARG A 206 7.78 3.44 2.75
CA ARG A 206 8.86 4.39 2.49
C ARG A 206 9.21 5.15 3.76
N SER A 207 10.47 5.06 4.18
CA SER A 207 11.05 5.87 5.24
C SER A 207 12.16 6.77 4.69
N HIS A 208 11.80 7.99 4.26
CA HIS A 208 12.72 8.92 3.59
C HIS A 208 13.40 8.27 2.36
N ASP A 209 14.68 7.96 2.49
CA ASP A 209 15.56 7.32 1.48
C ASP A 209 15.80 5.85 1.77
N ARG A 210 14.97 5.26 2.64
CA ARG A 210 14.99 3.84 2.99
C ARG A 210 13.64 3.20 2.67
N MET A 211 13.71 1.91 2.39
CA MET A 211 12.54 1.04 2.28
C MET A 211 12.51 0.13 3.49
N LEU A 212 11.45 0.20 4.26
CA LEU A 212 11.21 -0.71 5.38
C LEU A 212 10.14 -1.72 5.00
N MET A 213 10.22 -2.92 5.57
CA MET A 213 9.17 -3.91 5.59
C MET A 213 8.61 -3.98 7.00
N LEU A 214 7.30 -3.80 7.11
CA LEU A 214 6.52 -4.06 8.31
C LEU A 214 5.93 -5.45 8.17
N ARG A 215 6.33 -6.35 9.06
CA ARG A 215 5.93 -7.76 9.03
C ARG A 215 5.14 -8.08 10.28
N TYR A 216 3.92 -8.57 10.09
CA TYR A 216 3.04 -9.03 11.15
C TYR A 216 2.96 -10.54 11.08
N LEU A 217 3.24 -11.20 12.20
CA LEU A 217 3.13 -12.63 12.35
C LEU A 217 2.16 -12.93 13.48
N PHE A 218 1.31 -13.93 13.30
CA PHE A 218 0.50 -14.46 14.39
C PHE A 218 0.21 -15.94 14.18
N GLY A 219 0.14 -16.66 15.30
CA GLY A 219 -0.09 -18.09 15.33
C GLY A 219 0.63 -18.76 16.48
N MET A 220 0.11 -19.92 16.91
CA MET A 220 0.64 -20.67 18.06
C MET A 220 2.08 -21.12 17.88
N ASN A 221 2.53 -21.29 16.64
CA ASN A 221 3.90 -21.71 16.34
C ASN A 221 4.96 -20.64 16.64
N LEU A 222 4.58 -19.39 16.92
CA LEU A 222 5.52 -18.35 17.36
C LEU A 222 6.16 -18.68 18.72
N LEU A 223 5.47 -19.45 19.57
CA LEU A 223 5.97 -19.87 20.89
C LEU A 223 6.76 -21.19 20.84
N ARG A 224 7.00 -21.77 19.66
CA ARG A 224 7.80 -23.01 19.54
C ARG A 224 9.28 -22.67 19.40
N GLU A 225 10.12 -23.46 20.08
CA GLU A 225 11.54 -23.15 20.33
C GLU A 225 12.34 -22.72 19.08
N GLY A 226 13.10 -21.64 19.24
CA GLY A 226 14.33 -21.37 18.47
C GLY A 226 14.30 -20.30 17.37
N GLY A 227 13.16 -19.65 17.11
CA GLY A 227 13.02 -18.70 15.98
C GLY A 227 12.94 -17.21 16.35
N PHE A 228 12.22 -16.88 17.43
CA PHE A 228 11.93 -15.49 17.82
C PHE A 228 12.19 -15.30 19.32
N ASN A 229 12.53 -14.07 19.70
CA ASN A 229 12.67 -13.72 21.11
C ASN A 229 11.27 -13.64 21.75
N GLU A 230 11.04 -14.41 22.80
CA GLU A 230 9.76 -14.43 23.52
C GLU A 230 9.36 -13.05 24.06
N GLU A 231 10.33 -12.19 24.38
CA GLU A 231 10.08 -10.82 24.85
C GLU A 231 9.55 -9.87 23.76
N ASP A 232 9.61 -10.27 22.49
CA ASP A 232 9.06 -9.51 21.36
C ASP A 232 7.64 -10.01 21.00
N ILE A 233 7.23 -11.14 21.56
CA ILE A 233 5.91 -11.74 21.31
C ILE A 233 4.92 -11.18 22.34
N PHE A 234 3.81 -10.66 21.85
CA PHE A 234 2.70 -10.20 22.67
C PHE A 234 1.45 -11.04 22.43
N MET A 235 0.59 -11.10 23.44
CA MET A 235 -0.67 -11.82 23.36
C MET A 235 -1.77 -10.90 22.86
N CYS A 236 -2.44 -11.29 21.78
CA CYS A 236 -3.56 -10.58 21.23
C CYS A 236 -4.80 -11.49 21.23
N GLN A 237 -5.69 -11.32 22.22
CA GLN A 237 -6.82 -12.23 22.48
C GLN A 237 -6.40 -13.71 22.48
N ASP A 238 -5.39 -14.03 23.30
CA ASP A 238 -4.83 -15.38 23.44
C ASP A 238 -4.12 -15.92 22.18
N CYS A 239 -3.93 -15.11 21.15
CA CYS A 239 -3.10 -15.45 19.98
C CYS A 239 -1.70 -14.80 20.09
N PRO A 240 -0.62 -15.59 20.13
CA PRO A 240 0.73 -15.06 20.05
C PRO A 240 0.92 -14.27 18.76
N SER A 241 1.45 -13.07 18.90
CA SER A 241 1.60 -12.10 17.81
C SER A 241 2.97 -11.42 17.89
N LEU A 242 3.53 -11.09 16.74
CA LEU A 242 4.82 -10.40 16.61
C LEU A 242 4.71 -9.34 15.51
N VAL A 243 5.29 -8.17 15.77
CA VAL A 243 5.46 -7.11 14.77
C VAL A 243 6.93 -6.83 14.59
N GLU A 244 7.44 -7.00 13.38
CA GLU A 244 8.83 -6.71 13.03
C GLU A 244 8.93 -5.52 12.09
N VAL A 245 10.04 -4.79 12.24
CA VAL A 245 10.48 -3.78 11.29
C VAL A 245 11.81 -4.23 10.71
N LEU A 246 11.86 -4.35 9.39
CA LEU A 246 13.04 -4.81 8.68
C LEU A 246 13.44 -3.75 7.66
N GLU A 247 14.68 -3.28 7.67
CA GLU A 247 15.21 -2.47 6.58
C GLU A 247 15.54 -3.37 5.39
N VAL A 248 15.13 -2.95 4.19
CA VAL A 248 15.41 -3.68 2.96
C VAL A 248 16.73 -3.20 2.35
N ASP A 249 17.76 -4.03 2.44
CA ASP A 249 19.05 -3.83 1.77
C ASP A 249 19.03 -4.56 0.42
N LEU A 250 18.49 -3.91 -0.61
CA LEU A 250 18.43 -4.47 -1.97
C LEU A 250 19.81 -4.79 -2.57
N PRO A 251 20.85 -3.94 -2.44
CA PRO A 251 22.19 -4.25 -2.95
C PRO A 251 22.77 -5.54 -2.36
N ARG A 252 22.58 -5.78 -1.05
CA ARG A 252 23.03 -7.01 -0.39
C ARG A 252 21.99 -8.12 -0.36
N ARG A 253 20.80 -7.90 -0.93
CA ARG A 253 19.65 -8.83 -0.97
C ARG A 253 19.33 -9.44 0.39
N ARG A 254 19.24 -8.60 1.43
CA ARG A 254 18.92 -9.04 2.79
C ARG A 254 17.95 -8.11 3.50
N LEU A 255 17.28 -8.66 4.50
CA LEU A 255 16.47 -7.92 5.46
C LEU A 255 17.32 -7.69 6.72
N VAL A 256 17.29 -6.47 7.25
CA VAL A 256 18.04 -6.09 8.46
C VAL A 256 17.06 -5.66 9.54
N THR A 257 16.94 -6.45 10.60
CA THR A 257 16.05 -6.15 11.74
C THR A 257 16.35 -4.79 12.36
N GLN A 258 15.29 -4.05 12.65
CA GLN A 258 15.32 -2.75 13.28
C GLN A 258 14.54 -2.80 14.61
N HIS A 259 14.92 -1.96 15.57
CA HIS A 259 14.22 -1.83 16.84
C HIS A 259 12.87 -1.09 16.74
N GLY A 260 12.52 -0.61 15.55
CA GLY A 260 11.30 0.14 15.30
C GLY A 260 11.40 0.95 14.01
N ILE A 261 10.40 1.79 13.78
CA ILE A 261 10.29 2.62 12.57
C ILE A 261 10.94 4.01 12.73
N GLY A 262 11.30 4.39 13.96
CA GLY A 262 11.98 5.64 14.29
C GLY A 262 11.20 6.53 15.27
N SER A 263 11.93 7.23 16.13
CA SER A 263 11.39 7.99 17.28
C SER A 263 10.55 9.24 16.94
N ARG A 264 10.45 9.61 15.67
CA ARG A 264 9.71 10.81 15.20
C ARG A 264 8.71 10.48 14.11
N CYS A 265 8.41 9.20 13.94
CA CYS A 265 7.56 8.71 12.86
C CYS A 265 6.57 7.67 13.38
N ALA A 266 5.43 7.61 12.71
CA ALA A 266 4.47 6.52 12.84
C ALA A 266 4.15 5.97 11.46
N ALA A 267 3.82 4.68 11.38
CA ALA A 267 3.43 4.05 10.13
C ALA A 267 1.95 3.66 10.19
N PHE A 268 1.22 3.90 9.12
CA PHE A 268 -0.17 3.51 8.97
C PHE A 268 -0.27 2.50 7.85
N VAL A 269 -0.76 1.31 8.18
CA VAL A 269 -0.84 0.16 7.29
C VAL A 269 -2.29 -0.07 6.89
N GLY A 270 -2.61 0.33 5.66
CA GLY A 270 -3.86 0.06 4.94
C GLY A 270 -3.95 -1.38 4.44
N ALA A 271 -5.09 -1.72 3.81
CA ALA A 271 -5.25 -3.02 3.14
C ALA A 271 -4.26 -3.23 1.97
N SER A 272 -3.80 -2.13 1.37
CA SER A 272 -2.95 -2.14 0.17
C SER A 272 -1.97 -0.98 0.09
N HIS A 273 -1.98 -0.03 1.03
CA HIS A 273 -1.08 1.12 1.02
C HIS A 273 -0.54 1.33 2.42
N THR A 274 0.71 1.77 2.49
CA THR A 274 1.31 2.23 3.73
C THR A 274 1.68 3.69 3.60
N VAL A 275 1.63 4.40 4.71
CA VAL A 275 2.14 5.76 4.78
C VAL A 275 2.86 5.96 6.09
N MET A 276 3.98 6.65 6.01
CA MET A 276 4.73 7.07 7.18
C MET A 276 4.47 8.55 7.43
N VAL A 277 4.12 8.89 8.66
CA VAL A 277 3.79 10.26 9.08
C VAL A 277 4.80 10.73 10.12
N SER A 278 5.10 12.03 10.14
CA SER A 278 5.92 12.64 11.18
C SER A 278 5.09 12.91 12.42
N THR A 279 5.49 12.36 13.57
CA THR A 279 4.76 12.57 14.83
C THR A 279 5.04 13.95 15.45
N GLU A 280 6.06 14.68 14.98
CA GLU A 280 6.33 16.05 15.43
C GLU A 280 5.20 17.02 15.06
N LYS A 281 4.45 16.71 14.00
CA LYS A 281 3.34 17.54 13.49
C LYS A 281 1.96 17.01 13.86
N PHE A 282 1.90 15.80 14.42
CA PHE A 282 0.66 15.12 14.81
C PHE A 282 0.84 14.58 16.23
N PRO A 283 0.72 15.44 17.26
CA PRO A 283 1.10 15.11 18.64
C PRO A 283 0.21 14.04 19.28
N ARG A 284 -0.95 13.72 18.70
CA ARG A 284 -1.81 12.60 19.14
C ARG A 284 -1.36 11.24 18.61
N ILE A 285 -0.47 11.23 17.63
CA ILE A 285 0.08 10.02 17.06
C ILE A 285 1.30 9.63 17.87
N ILE A 286 1.29 8.39 18.37
CA ILE A 286 2.37 7.83 19.15
C ILE A 286 3.57 7.61 18.20
N SER A 287 4.72 8.13 18.60
CA SER A 287 5.97 7.92 17.88
C SER A 287 6.44 6.48 17.96
N ASN A 288 7.20 6.03 16.97
CA ASN A 288 7.73 4.68 16.92
C ASN A 288 6.62 3.62 17.10
N ALA A 289 5.49 3.84 16.42
CA ALA A 289 4.33 2.97 16.48
C ALA A 289 3.73 2.72 15.09
N VAL A 290 3.12 1.56 14.93
CA VAL A 290 2.40 1.19 13.71
C VAL A 290 0.91 1.03 13.97
N TYR A 291 0.10 1.63 13.10
CA TYR A 291 -1.34 1.65 13.16
C TYR A 291 -1.92 0.77 12.07
N LEU A 292 -2.82 -0.14 12.43
CA LEU A 292 -3.54 -1.01 11.51
C LEU A 292 -4.82 -0.34 11.02
N ASN A 293 -5.19 -0.57 9.77
CA ASN A 293 -6.46 -0.10 9.23
C ASN A 293 -7.65 -0.95 9.74
N TYR A 294 -8.87 -0.45 9.61
CA TYR A 294 -10.11 -1.06 10.11
C TYR A 294 -10.36 -2.41 9.47
N PHE A 295 -10.05 -2.59 8.18
CA PHE A 295 -10.18 -3.89 7.54
C PHE A 295 -9.27 -4.93 8.21
N MET A 296 -8.01 -4.55 8.46
CA MET A 296 -7.06 -5.37 9.19
C MET A 296 -7.49 -5.54 10.65
N GLN A 297 -7.99 -4.51 11.32
CA GLN A 297 -8.55 -4.64 12.67
C GLN A 297 -9.78 -5.56 12.71
N GLY A 298 -10.61 -5.59 11.67
CA GLY A 298 -11.77 -6.47 11.57
C GLY A 298 -11.40 -7.92 11.22
N LEU A 299 -10.38 -8.11 10.38
CA LEU A 299 -9.79 -9.41 10.07
C LEU A 299 -9.03 -9.98 11.28
N PHE A 300 -8.30 -9.11 11.96
CA PHE A 300 -7.42 -9.42 13.07
C PHE A 300 -8.03 -9.01 14.42
N ARG A 301 -9.35 -8.90 14.60
CA ARG A 301 -10.16 -8.40 15.78
C ARG A 301 -9.47 -8.17 17.15
N HIS A 302 -8.27 -7.63 17.23
CA HIS A 302 -7.33 -7.97 18.32
C HIS A 302 -6.51 -6.73 18.74
N PHE A 303 -6.00 -5.89 17.82
CA PHE A 303 -5.38 -4.60 18.16
C PHE A 303 -5.45 -3.57 17.03
N GLY A 304 -5.37 -2.28 17.37
CA GLY A 304 -5.40 -1.15 16.44
C GLY A 304 -4.04 -0.48 16.20
N ALA A 305 -3.14 -0.54 17.18
CA ALA A 305 -1.76 -0.04 17.02
C ALA A 305 -0.77 -0.83 17.87
N TYR A 306 0.49 -0.88 17.45
CA TYR A 306 1.59 -1.49 18.19
C TYR A 306 2.72 -0.48 18.37
N CYS A 307 3.18 -0.31 19.60
CA CYS A 307 4.23 0.63 19.98
C CYS A 307 5.54 -0.13 20.18
N PHE A 308 6.59 0.23 19.43
CA PHE A 308 7.87 -0.48 19.48
C PHE A 308 8.70 -0.13 20.71
N GLU A 309 8.48 1.03 21.32
CA GLU A 309 9.24 1.51 22.48
C GLU A 309 8.99 0.65 23.74
N ASP A 310 7.71 0.37 24.02
CA ASP A 310 7.25 -0.38 25.19
C ASP A 310 6.72 -1.78 24.84
N LYS A 311 6.75 -2.13 23.54
CA LYS A 311 6.23 -3.39 22.99
C LYS A 311 4.76 -3.65 23.33
N THR A 312 3.96 -2.58 23.42
CA THR A 312 2.54 -2.68 23.78
C THR A 312 1.64 -2.66 22.55
N ALA A 313 0.58 -3.47 22.60
CA ALA A 313 -0.52 -3.42 21.66
C ALA A 313 -1.68 -2.60 22.24
N ILE A 314 -2.15 -1.62 21.47
CA ILE A 314 -3.31 -0.78 21.78
C ILE A 314 -4.54 -1.42 21.14
N SER A 315 -5.61 -1.61 21.90
CA SER A 315 -6.84 -2.23 21.43
C SER A 315 -7.41 -1.56 20.18
N ALA A 316 -8.05 -2.38 19.33
CA ALA A 316 -8.76 -1.90 18.15
C ALA A 316 -9.82 -0.85 18.54
N ARG A 317 -9.98 0.18 17.71
CA ARG A 317 -11.04 1.17 17.91
C ARG A 317 -12.29 0.72 17.18
N ASN A 318 -13.45 0.97 17.78
CA ASN A 318 -14.72 0.83 17.08
C ASN A 318 -14.86 2.00 16.10
N PHE A 319 -14.41 1.80 14.86
CA PHE A 319 -14.73 2.72 13.78
C PHE A 319 -16.22 2.57 13.43
N GLN A 320 -16.90 3.66 13.10
CA GLN A 320 -18.26 3.57 12.59
C GLN A 320 -18.22 2.71 11.32
N ASP A 321 -19.12 1.72 11.23
CA ASP A 321 -19.23 0.80 10.09
C ASP A 321 -19.66 1.59 8.85
N ARG A 322 -18.70 2.24 8.20
CA ARG A 322 -18.93 3.00 6.98
C ARG A 322 -19.16 1.98 5.88
N ARG A 323 -20.38 1.95 5.32
CA ARG A 323 -20.70 1.09 4.18
C ARG A 323 -19.69 1.35 3.07
N ILE A 324 -18.76 0.42 2.90
CA ILE A 324 -17.83 0.39 1.77
C ILE A 324 -18.71 0.30 0.53
N GLY A 325 -18.83 1.39 -0.22
CA GLY A 325 -19.50 1.38 -1.51
C GLY A 325 -18.80 0.37 -2.42
N LYS A 326 -19.52 -0.23 -3.37
CA LYS A 326 -18.92 -1.22 -4.32
C LYS A 326 -17.64 -0.69 -4.99
N ASN A 327 -17.57 0.63 -5.21
CA ASN A 327 -16.43 1.33 -5.83
C ASN A 327 -15.57 2.13 -4.84
N SER A 328 -15.78 1.98 -3.52
CA SER A 328 -14.89 2.58 -2.53
C SER A 328 -13.54 1.88 -2.60
N PRO A 329 -12.44 2.62 -2.82
CA PRO A 329 -11.13 2.00 -2.87
C PRO A 329 -10.73 1.59 -1.45
N CYS A 330 -10.22 0.36 -1.32
CA CYS A 330 -9.46 -0.05 -0.13
C CYS A 330 -8.11 0.71 -0.03
N ALA A 331 -7.83 1.59 -0.99
CA ALA A 331 -6.65 2.44 -1.11
C ALA A 331 -6.75 3.79 -0.38
N CYS A 332 -7.90 4.12 0.24
CA CYS A 332 -7.97 5.28 1.13
C CYS A 332 -7.54 4.87 2.52
N HIS A 333 -6.75 5.71 3.17
CA HIS A 333 -6.41 5.57 4.57
C HIS A 333 -7.55 6.16 5.43
N TRP A 334 -8.75 5.61 5.32
CA TRP A 334 -9.95 6.09 6.03
C TRP A 334 -9.73 6.21 7.54
N GLU A 335 -8.88 5.36 8.09
CA GLU A 335 -8.54 5.31 9.51
C GLU A 335 -7.47 6.34 9.86
N LEU A 336 -6.48 6.56 8.98
CA LEU A 336 -5.54 7.66 9.15
C LEU A 336 -6.28 8.99 9.14
N GLU A 337 -7.30 9.14 8.30
CA GLU A 337 -8.19 10.30 8.33
C GLU A 337 -8.85 10.40 9.69
N ASP A 338 -9.48 9.35 10.23
CA ASP A 338 -10.07 9.42 11.58
C ASP A 338 -9.04 9.75 12.68
N TYR A 339 -7.79 9.30 12.56
CA TYR A 339 -6.68 9.66 13.48
C TYR A 339 -6.20 11.11 13.31
N LEU A 340 -6.12 11.61 12.08
CA LEU A 340 -5.58 12.93 11.73
C LEU A 340 -6.63 14.05 11.77
N MET A 341 -7.88 13.74 11.47
CA MET A 341 -8.99 14.70 11.37
C MET A 341 -9.22 15.42 12.69
N CYS A 342 -9.07 14.72 13.82
CA CYS A 342 -9.16 15.35 15.13
C CYS A 342 -8.09 16.43 15.38
N ASP A 343 -6.94 16.35 14.70
CA ASP A 343 -5.86 17.33 14.79
C ASP A 343 -5.99 18.42 13.72
N VAL A 344 -6.47 18.07 12.52
CA VAL A 344 -6.70 19.02 11.41
C VAL A 344 -7.88 19.96 11.70
N GLU A 345 -9.02 19.45 12.21
CA GLU A 345 -10.21 20.26 12.54
C GLU A 345 -9.95 21.28 13.65
N LYS A 346 -9.05 20.99 14.60
CA LYS A 346 -8.68 21.95 15.65
C LYS A 346 -7.79 23.08 15.13
N GLY A 347 -7.07 22.85 14.04
CA GLY A 347 -6.34 23.90 13.30
C GLY A 347 -7.25 24.89 12.57
N TYR A 348 -8.52 24.55 12.32
CA TYR A 348 -9.53 25.48 11.80
C TYR A 348 -10.11 26.43 12.86
N HIS A 349 -9.75 26.24 14.14
CA HIS A 349 -10.22 27.06 15.27
C HIS A 349 -9.12 27.93 15.90
N MET A 350 -8.02 28.21 15.20
CA MET A 350 -7.07 29.26 15.57
C MET A 350 -7.16 30.47 14.65
#